data_AF-A0A2P5E5C2-F1
#
_entry.id   AF-A0A2P5E5C2-F1
#
_cell.length_a   1.000
_cell.length_b   1.000
_cell.length_c   1.000
_cell.angle_alpha   90.00
_cell.angle_beta   90.00
_cell.angle_gamma   90.00
#
_symmetry.space_group_name_H-M   'P 1'
#
loop_
_entity.id
_entity.type
_entity.pdbx_description
1 polymer ?
#
loop_
_entity_poly.entity_id
_entity_poly.type
_entity_poly.pdbx_seq_one_letter_code
_entity_poly.pdbx_strand_id
1 'polypeptide(L)'
;MQQKGVKQADRNDTKRHAFNLNDHIDILIEVLKRLDGASLGVAACVCRLWCALACNDSLWEHLCFRHVSSPPPPSVRPVVVALGGYKRLYMVCVRPVLSRLGGDSGVLRRRVWTRDEVQLSLSLFCIDYYERLGKLGGGAGGGDASASSLMFLCNPVNV
;
A
#
# COMPACT_ATOMS: atom_id res chain seq x y z
N MET A 1 -49.28 -58.23 -17.65
CA MET A 1 -48.77 -57.27 -18.66
C MET A 1 -49.43 -55.93 -18.39
N GLN A 2 -48.80 -54.79 -18.14
CA GLN A 2 -47.42 -54.35 -17.99
C GLN A 2 -47.44 -53.20 -16.96
N GLN A 3 -46.47 -53.18 -16.04
CA GLN A 3 -46.01 -51.94 -15.41
C GLN A 3 -45.12 -51.22 -16.42
N LYS A 4 -45.36 -49.93 -16.64
CA LYS A 4 -44.45 -48.96 -17.28
C LYS A 4 -45.06 -47.59 -16.96
N GLY A 5 -44.48 -46.71 -16.16
CA GLY A 5 -43.09 -46.49 -15.81
C GLY A 5 -42.99 -44.98 -15.77
N VAL A 6 -43.11 -44.41 -14.58
CA VAL A 6 -42.92 -42.98 -14.32
C VAL A 6 -41.51 -42.63 -14.79
N LYS A 7 -41.39 -41.92 -15.93
CA LYS A 7 -40.11 -41.36 -16.36
C LYS A 7 -39.83 -40.15 -15.48
N GLN A 8 -39.02 -40.41 -14.46
CA GLN A 8 -38.31 -39.45 -13.65
C GLN A 8 -37.69 -38.38 -14.55
N ALA A 9 -38.03 -37.11 -14.30
CA ALA A 9 -37.34 -35.96 -14.86
C ALA A 9 -35.87 -36.03 -14.40
N ASP A 10 -34.97 -36.34 -15.33
CA ASP A 10 -33.55 -36.43 -15.05
C ASP A 10 -32.99 -35.01 -14.88
N ARG A 11 -32.81 -34.67 -13.59
CA ARG A 11 -31.86 -33.71 -13.02
C ARG A 11 -31.20 -32.76 -14.02
N ASN A 12 -31.66 -31.51 -13.99
CA ASN A 12 -30.85 -30.35 -14.30
C ASN A 12 -29.64 -30.30 -13.33
N ASP A 13 -28.58 -31.05 -13.60
CA ASP A 13 -27.26 -30.87 -12.98
C ASP A 13 -26.51 -29.71 -13.65
N THR A 14 -27.16 -28.54 -13.75
CA THR A 14 -26.42 -27.28 -13.84
C THR A 14 -25.93 -26.98 -12.44
N LYS A 15 -24.91 -27.72 -11.99
CA LYS A 15 -24.06 -27.26 -10.88
C LYS A 15 -23.58 -25.88 -11.29
N ARG A 16 -24.19 -24.84 -10.73
CA ARG A 16 -23.65 -23.48 -10.77
C ARG A 16 -22.21 -23.66 -10.29
N HIS A 17 -21.25 -23.56 -11.20
CA HIS A 17 -19.85 -23.56 -10.83
C HIS A 17 -19.73 -22.50 -9.75
N ALA A 18 -19.44 -22.92 -8.52
CA ALA A 18 -19.35 -22.00 -7.40
C ALA A 18 -18.20 -21.06 -7.74
N PHE A 19 -18.53 -19.82 -8.07
CA PHE A 19 -17.53 -18.82 -8.41
C PHE A 19 -16.68 -18.58 -7.17
N ASN A 20 -15.41 -18.96 -7.24
CA ASN A 20 -14.45 -18.76 -6.19
C ASN A 20 -13.53 -17.61 -6.59
N LEU A 21 -13.63 -16.49 -5.88
CA LEU A 21 -12.82 -15.31 -6.14
C LEU A 21 -11.31 -15.61 -6.05
N ASN A 22 -10.91 -16.60 -5.25
CA ASN A 22 -9.50 -16.98 -5.09
C ASN A 22 -8.90 -17.62 -6.34
N ASP A 23 -9.72 -18.13 -7.26
CA ASP A 23 -9.26 -18.70 -8.53
C ASP A 23 -8.97 -17.62 -9.58
N HIS A 24 -9.39 -16.38 -9.32
CA HIS A 24 -9.27 -15.22 -10.22
C HIS A 24 -8.41 -14.13 -9.58
N ILE A 25 -7.09 -14.35 -9.57
CA ILE A 25 -6.09 -13.49 -8.91
C ILE A 25 -6.12 -12.05 -9.45
N ASP A 26 -6.34 -11.89 -10.75
CA ASP A 26 -6.46 -10.59 -11.43
C ASP A 26 -7.64 -9.77 -10.89
N ILE A 27 -8.82 -10.39 -10.77
CA ILE A 27 -10.01 -9.75 -10.21
C ILE A 27 -9.78 -9.41 -8.73
N LEU A 28 -9.18 -10.34 -7.99
CA LEU A 28 -8.86 -10.12 -6.58
C LEU A 28 -7.90 -8.93 -6.40
N ILE A 29 -6.85 -8.80 -7.22
CA ILE A 29 -5.95 -7.65 -7.21
C ILE A 29 -6.71 -6.35 -7.48
N GLU A 30 -7.60 -6.33 -8.48
CA GLU A 30 -8.41 -5.15 -8.79
C GLU A 30 -9.38 -4.75 -7.67
N VAL A 31 -9.92 -5.73 -6.94
CA VAL A 31 -10.70 -5.47 -5.72
C VAL A 31 -9.82 -4.88 -4.63
N LEU A 32 -8.66 -5.48 -4.36
CA LEU A 32 -7.74 -5.02 -3.32
C LEU A 32 -7.20 -3.61 -3.59
N LYS A 33 -6.96 -3.23 -4.85
CA LYS A 33 -6.54 -1.86 -5.25
C LYS A 33 -7.54 -0.77 -4.83
N ARG A 34 -8.84 -1.12 -4.72
CA ARG A 34 -9.91 -0.18 -4.37
C ARG A 34 -10.01 0.06 -2.86
N LEU A 35 -9.45 -0.82 -2.05
CA LEU A 35 -9.47 -0.70 -0.60
C LEU A 35 -8.60 0.49 -0.14
N ASP A 36 -8.91 1.03 1.03
CA ASP A 36 -8.01 1.91 1.75
C ASP A 36 -6.99 1.09 2.58
N GLY A 37 -5.97 1.74 3.13
CA GLY A 37 -4.89 1.04 3.82
C GLY A 37 -5.36 0.24 5.04
N ALA A 38 -6.40 0.69 5.75
CA ALA A 38 -6.93 -0.05 6.88
C ALA A 38 -7.67 -1.33 6.42
N SER A 39 -8.55 -1.20 5.42
CA SER A 39 -9.26 -2.35 4.86
C SER A 39 -8.33 -3.36 4.19
N LEU A 40 -7.24 -2.91 3.54
CA LEU A 40 -6.23 -3.80 2.98
C LEU A 40 -5.50 -4.62 4.07
N GLY A 41 -5.29 -4.02 5.24
CA GLY A 41 -4.77 -4.74 6.42
C GLY A 41 -5.72 -5.82 6.94
N VAL A 42 -7.03 -5.52 7.01
CA VAL A 42 -8.06 -6.50 7.39
C VAL A 42 -8.16 -7.62 6.34
N ALA A 43 -8.11 -7.27 5.06
CA ALA A 43 -8.15 -8.21 3.95
C ALA A 43 -6.99 -9.22 4.01
N ALA A 44 -5.81 -8.79 4.45
CA ALA A 44 -4.66 -9.67 4.62
C ALA A 44 -4.92 -10.82 5.63
N CYS A 45 -5.88 -10.67 6.54
CA CYS A 45 -6.21 -11.67 7.56
C CYS A 45 -7.18 -12.75 7.08
N VAL A 46 -7.75 -12.64 5.88
CA VAL A 46 -8.79 -13.56 5.37
C VAL A 46 -8.21 -14.95 5.08
N CYS A 47 -7.11 -15.02 4.34
CA CYS A 47 -6.41 -16.27 4.03
C CYS A 47 -4.98 -15.99 3.56
N ARG A 48 -4.17 -17.05 3.34
CA ARG A 48 -2.78 -16.92 2.90
C ARG A 48 -2.62 -16.23 1.54
N LEU A 49 -3.54 -16.47 0.60
CA LEU A 49 -3.52 -15.82 -0.72
C LEU A 49 -3.71 -14.30 -0.58
N TRP A 50 -4.72 -13.89 0.19
CA TRP A 50 -5.00 -12.47 0.41
C TRP A 50 -3.88 -11.79 1.19
N CYS A 51 -3.30 -12.48 2.17
CA CYS A 51 -2.12 -12.00 2.88
C CYS A 51 -0.94 -11.75 1.92
N ALA A 52 -0.63 -12.72 1.05
CA ALA A 52 0.45 -12.59 0.08
C ALA A 52 0.23 -11.42 -0.89
N LEU A 53 -1.01 -11.27 -1.40
CA LEU A 53 -1.37 -10.16 -2.29
C LEU A 53 -1.32 -8.82 -1.57
N ALA A 54 -1.92 -8.70 -0.38
CA ALA A 54 -1.93 -7.47 0.42
C ALA A 54 -0.54 -7.06 0.93
N CYS A 55 0.43 -7.99 0.97
CA CYS A 55 1.82 -7.68 1.25
C CYS A 55 2.63 -7.25 0.02
N ASN A 56 2.06 -7.36 -1.19
CA ASN A 56 2.74 -6.96 -2.41
C ASN A 56 2.81 -5.43 -2.52
N ASP A 57 4.03 -4.91 -2.69
CA ASP A 57 4.32 -3.48 -2.67
C ASP A 57 3.64 -2.71 -3.82
N SER A 58 3.30 -3.37 -4.93
CA SER A 58 2.58 -2.77 -6.05
C SER A 58 1.17 -2.27 -5.69
N LEU A 59 0.48 -2.94 -4.76
CA LEU A 59 -0.81 -2.47 -4.25
C LEU A 59 -0.65 -1.20 -3.43
N TRP A 60 0.41 -1.13 -2.61
CA TRP A 60 0.71 0.04 -1.79
C TRP A 60 1.19 1.21 -2.65
N GLU A 61 1.97 0.95 -3.70
CA GLU A 61 2.35 1.96 -4.70
C GLU A 61 1.12 2.59 -5.33
N HIS A 62 0.17 1.76 -5.80
CA HIS A 62 -1.10 2.24 -6.32
C HIS A 62 -1.84 3.10 -5.28
N LEU A 63 -1.88 2.65 -4.02
CA LEU A 63 -2.59 3.35 -2.95
C LEU A 63 -1.94 4.71 -2.60
N CYS A 64 -0.61 4.81 -2.68
CA CYS A 64 0.13 6.07 -2.48
C CYS A 64 -0.18 7.09 -3.58
N PHE A 65 -0.34 6.66 -4.84
CA PHE A 65 -0.42 7.57 -5.98
C PHE A 65 -1.76 7.65 -6.70
N ARG A 66 -2.76 6.81 -6.35
CA ARG A 66 -4.07 6.72 -7.03
C ARG A 66 -4.85 8.03 -7.12
N HIS A 67 -4.55 8.98 -6.25
CA HIS A 67 -5.22 10.27 -6.20
C HIS A 67 -4.30 11.44 -6.59
N VAL A 68 -3.10 11.18 -7.09
CA VAL A 68 -2.19 12.26 -7.51
C VAL A 68 -2.55 12.68 -8.93
N SER A 69 -2.64 13.98 -9.19
CA SER A 69 -2.98 14.53 -10.52
C SER A 69 -1.97 14.18 -11.62
N SER A 70 -0.73 13.86 -11.24
CA SER A 70 0.35 13.50 -12.15
C SER A 70 1.10 12.29 -11.58
N PRO A 71 1.46 11.29 -12.41
CA PRO A 71 2.25 10.16 -11.94
C PRO A 71 3.61 10.64 -11.41
N PRO A 72 4.14 9.99 -10.35
CA PRO A 72 5.47 10.30 -9.85
C PRO A 72 6.52 10.00 -10.93
N PRO A 73 7.65 10.73 -10.94
CA PRO A 73 8.78 10.41 -11.82
C PRO A 73 9.24 8.96 -11.66
N PRO A 74 9.72 8.30 -12.73
CA PRO A 74 10.15 6.90 -12.68
C PRO A 74 11.31 6.65 -11.70
N SER A 75 12.09 7.69 -11.37
CA SER A 75 13.17 7.65 -10.39
C SER A 75 12.70 7.46 -8.95
N VAL A 76 11.44 7.74 -8.63
CA VAL A 76 10.90 7.60 -7.26
C VAL A 76 10.84 6.13 -6.85
N ARG A 77 10.50 5.24 -7.77
CA ARG A 77 10.28 3.82 -7.46
C ARG A 77 11.54 3.13 -6.91
N PRO A 78 12.72 3.22 -7.56
CA PRO A 78 13.96 2.68 -7.00
C PRO A 78 14.28 3.23 -5.61
N VAL A 79 14.07 4.54 -5.39
CA VAL A 79 14.35 5.19 -4.10
C VAL A 79 13.44 4.62 -3.02
N VAL A 80 12.13 4.56 -3.25
CA VAL A 80 11.18 4.05 -2.26
C VAL A 80 11.46 2.59 -1.93
N VAL A 81 11.77 1.77 -2.93
CA VAL A 81 12.16 0.37 -2.74
C VAL A 81 13.42 0.26 -1.87
N ALA A 82 14.46 1.06 -2.16
CA ALA A 82 15.71 1.06 -1.38
C ALA A 82 15.51 1.47 0.08
N LEU A 83 14.55 2.36 0.36
CA LEU A 83 14.25 2.85 1.72
C LEU A 83 13.26 1.95 2.50
N GLY A 84 12.81 0.83 1.91
CA GLY A 84 11.97 -0.18 2.59
C GLY A 84 10.55 -0.32 2.05
N GLY A 85 10.27 0.21 0.86
CA GLY A 85 9.08 -0.10 0.09
C GLY A 85 7.88 0.82 0.32
N TYR A 86 6.88 0.67 -0.56
CA TYR A 86 5.69 1.50 -0.60
C TYR A 86 4.76 1.27 0.58
N LYS A 87 4.69 0.04 1.10
CA LYS A 87 3.93 -0.24 2.32
C LYS A 87 4.42 0.62 3.49
N ARG A 88 5.73 0.75 3.65
CA ARG A 88 6.35 1.56 4.70
C ARG A 88 6.12 3.05 4.45
N LEU A 89 6.37 3.53 3.24
CA LEU A 89 6.07 4.91 2.83
C LEU A 89 4.62 5.29 3.18
N TYR A 90 3.68 4.38 2.88
CA TYR A 90 2.26 4.61 3.16
C TYR A 90 1.99 4.82 4.65
N MET A 91 2.47 3.89 5.49
CA MET A 91 2.19 3.90 6.92
C MET A 91 2.87 5.06 7.65
N VAL A 92 4.13 5.35 7.29
CA VAL A 92 4.97 6.31 8.04
C VAL A 92 4.71 7.75 7.59
N CYS A 93 4.44 7.99 6.31
CA CYS A 93 4.40 9.35 5.76
C CYS A 93 3.06 9.68 5.12
N VAL A 94 2.58 8.87 4.16
CA VAL A 94 1.38 9.20 3.36
C VAL A 94 0.13 9.29 4.24
N ARG A 95 -0.15 8.27 5.05
CA ARG A 95 -1.33 8.23 5.91
C ARG A 95 -1.33 9.38 6.94
N PRO A 96 -0.22 9.67 7.66
CA PRO A 96 -0.16 10.80 8.57
C PRO A 96 -0.32 12.16 7.88
N VAL A 97 0.35 12.39 6.75
CA VAL A 97 0.23 13.65 5.98
C VAL A 97 -1.22 13.85 5.54
N LEU A 98 -1.85 12.82 4.98
CA LEU A 98 -3.26 12.86 4.56
C LEU A 98 -4.21 13.08 5.73
N SER A 99 -3.93 12.52 6.91
CA SER A 99 -4.78 12.70 8.09
C SER A 99 -4.68 14.13 8.64
N ARG A 100 -3.47 14.72 8.63
CA ARG A 100 -3.20 16.06 9.20
C ARG A 100 -3.63 17.19 8.28
N LEU A 101 -3.29 17.11 6.98
CA LEU A 101 -3.75 18.06 5.97
C LEU A 101 -5.21 17.82 5.56
N GLY A 102 -5.73 16.65 5.95
CA GLY A 102 -7.10 16.20 5.78
C GLY A 102 -8.13 16.86 6.69
N GLY A 103 -7.72 17.63 7.69
CA GLY A 103 -8.57 18.07 8.79
C GLY A 103 -9.88 18.75 8.38
N ASP A 104 -10.99 18.21 8.88
CA ASP A 104 -12.32 18.80 9.10
C ASP A 104 -13.44 18.66 8.04
N SER A 105 -13.16 18.37 6.77
CA SER A 105 -14.27 18.07 5.85
C SER A 105 -14.64 16.59 5.93
N GLY A 106 -15.65 16.25 6.73
CA GLY A 106 -16.32 14.94 6.81
C GLY A 106 -16.95 14.44 5.50
N VAL A 107 -16.52 14.97 4.36
CA VAL A 107 -16.89 14.54 3.03
C VAL A 107 -15.78 13.64 2.53
N LEU A 108 -16.10 12.35 2.40
CA LEU A 108 -15.32 11.29 1.74
C LEU A 108 -15.10 11.54 0.24
N ARG A 109 -14.94 12.80 -0.18
CA ARG A 109 -14.57 13.13 -1.56
C ARG A 109 -13.09 12.82 -1.69
N ARG A 110 -12.81 11.75 -2.43
CA ARG A 110 -11.62 11.47 -3.24
C ARG A 110 -10.71 12.71 -3.34
N ARG A 111 -9.93 12.97 -2.29
CA ARG A 111 -9.12 14.17 -2.21
C ARG A 111 -7.93 13.91 -3.10
N VAL A 112 -7.84 14.71 -4.17
CA VAL A 112 -6.72 14.64 -5.09
C VAL A 112 -5.50 15.13 -4.32
N TRP A 113 -4.49 14.28 -4.25
CA TRP A 113 -3.20 14.59 -3.66
C TRP A 113 -2.54 15.69 -4.49
N THR A 114 -2.11 16.76 -3.83
CA THR A 114 -1.29 17.76 -4.51
C THR A 114 0.12 17.20 -4.74
N ARG A 115 0.82 17.73 -5.75
CA ARG A 115 2.22 17.36 -5.99
C ARG A 115 3.11 17.65 -4.78
N ASP A 116 2.78 18.70 -4.04
CA ASP A 116 3.55 19.14 -2.87
C ASP A 116 3.36 18.17 -1.69
N GLU A 117 2.16 17.63 -1.50
CA GLU A 117 1.89 16.58 -0.49
C GLU A 117 2.70 15.30 -0.76
N VAL A 118 2.80 14.90 -2.03
CA VAL A 118 3.64 13.77 -2.46
C VAL A 118 5.10 14.07 -2.11
N GLN A 119 5.61 15.22 -2.55
CA GLN A 119 7.00 15.60 -2.35
C GLN A 119 7.36 15.71 -0.86
N LEU A 120 6.47 16.26 -0.05
CA LEU A 120 6.62 16.30 1.41
C LEU A 120 6.70 14.89 1.99
N SER A 121 5.80 13.99 1.58
CA SER A 121 5.80 12.61 2.08
C SER A 121 7.09 11.86 1.74
N LEU A 122 7.63 12.05 0.53
CA LEU A 122 8.90 11.46 0.11
C LEU A 122 10.08 12.06 0.88
N SER A 123 10.07 13.37 1.10
CA SER A 123 11.12 14.06 1.87
C SER A 123 11.15 13.56 3.31
N LEU A 124 9.99 13.47 3.96
CA LEU A 124 9.85 12.91 5.31
C LEU A 124 10.27 11.44 5.37
N PHE A 125 10.00 10.66 4.33
CA PHE A 125 10.40 9.25 4.27
C PHE A 125 11.92 9.09 4.19
N CYS A 126 12.60 9.93 3.40
CA CYS A 126 14.06 9.98 3.38
C CYS A 126 14.62 10.36 4.75
N ILE A 127 14.05 11.38 5.40
CA ILE A 127 14.48 11.82 6.74
C ILE A 127 14.31 10.69 7.77
N ASP A 128 13.13 10.07 7.86
CA ASP A 128 12.87 8.93 8.77
C ASP A 128 13.87 7.79 8.55
N TYR A 129 14.20 7.49 7.29
CA TYR A 129 15.18 6.46 6.98
C TYR A 129 16.58 6.80 7.53
N TYR A 130 17.09 8.01 7.26
CA TYR A 130 18.42 8.42 7.72
C TYR A 130 18.50 8.58 9.24
N GLU A 131 17.43 9.05 9.89
CA GLU A 131 17.37 9.09 11.35
C GLU A 131 17.42 7.70 11.98
N ARG A 132 16.71 6.72 11.41
CA ARG A 132 16.79 5.34 11.88
C ARG A 132 18.16 4.72 11.63
N LEU A 133 18.78 5.01 10.48
CA LEU A 133 20.12 4.54 10.16
C LEU A 133 21.15 5.06 11.18
N GLY A 134 21.05 6.34 11.56
CA GLY A 134 21.89 6.93 12.60
C GLY A 134 21.70 6.30 13.99
N LYS A 135 20.47 5.91 14.34
CA LYS A 135 20.14 5.24 15.61
C LYS A 135 20.64 3.79 15.68
N LEU A 136 20.70 3.08 14.55
CA LEU A 136 21.18 1.69 14.48
C LEU A 136 22.72 1.59 14.54
N GLY A 137 23.44 2.67 14.19
CA GLY A 137 24.91 2.74 14.23
C GLY A 137 25.50 3.19 15.57
N GLY A 138 24.69 3.69 16.50
CA GLY A 138 25.11 4.13 17.84
C GLY A 138 24.73 3.10 18.90
N GLY A 139 25.71 2.35 19.40
CA GLY A 139 25.50 1.37 20.47
C GLY A 139 24.84 1.98 21.72
N ALA A 140 23.99 1.16 22.36
CA ALA A 140 23.39 1.32 23.68
C ALA A 140 23.92 2.50 24.52
N GLY A 141 23.23 3.64 24.46
CA GLY A 141 23.53 4.79 25.31
C GLY A 141 22.48 5.86 25.08
N GLY A 142 21.54 6.01 26.03
CA GLY A 142 20.59 7.10 26.04
C GLY A 142 21.33 8.43 26.03
N GLY A 143 21.15 9.19 24.96
CA GLY A 143 21.68 10.53 24.79
C GLY A 143 21.04 11.13 23.55
N ASP A 144 20.59 12.38 23.68
CA ASP A 144 19.89 13.17 22.67
C ASP A 144 20.73 13.40 21.40
N ALA A 145 20.93 12.35 20.61
CA ALA A 145 21.59 12.41 19.31
C ALA A 145 20.63 12.98 18.27
N SER A 146 20.38 14.28 18.40
CA SER A 146 19.83 15.13 17.36
C SER A 146 20.70 15.02 16.10
N ALA A 147 20.28 14.17 15.16
CA ALA A 147 20.58 14.16 13.72
C ALA A 147 21.83 14.95 13.22
N SER A 148 23.00 14.81 13.83
CA SER A 148 24.25 15.44 13.34
C SER A 148 24.77 14.80 12.03
N SER A 149 24.08 13.79 11.50
CA SER A 149 24.60 12.87 10.48
C SER A 149 24.43 13.33 9.02
N LEU A 150 23.76 14.46 8.75
CA LEU A 150 23.61 14.99 7.37
C LEU A 150 24.52 16.18 7.06
N MET A 151 25.48 16.51 7.94
CA MET A 151 26.43 17.60 7.70
C MET A 151 27.27 17.41 6.42
N PHE A 152 27.41 16.18 5.90
CA PHE A 152 28.11 15.91 4.65
C PHE A 152 27.39 16.47 3.41
N LEU A 153 26.08 16.68 3.46
CA LEU A 153 25.30 17.33 2.39
C LEU A 153 25.41 18.86 2.42
N CYS A 154 25.93 19.43 3.51
CA CYS A 154 26.08 20.88 3.70
C CYS A 154 27.41 21.42 3.18
N ASN A 155 28.32 20.56 2.72
CA ASN A 155 29.55 21.03 2.09
C ASN A 155 29.25 21.33 0.60
N PRO A 156 29.44 22.58 0.13
CA PRO A 156 29.26 22.90 -1.26
C PRO A 156 30.25 22.07 -2.09
N VAL A 157 29.73 21.32 -3.06
CA VAL A 157 30.54 20.67 -4.09
C VAL A 157 31.08 21.80 -4.96
N ASN A 158 32.27 22.27 -4.65
CA ASN A 158 32.94 23.29 -5.45
C ASN A 158 33.44 22.59 -6.73
N VAL A 159 32.70 22.78 -7.84
CA VAL A 159 33.18 22.50 -9.20
C VAL A 159 33.90 23.71 -9.73
#